data_AF-A0A8I6SRJ1-F1
#
_entry.id   AF-A0A8I6SRJ1-F1
#
_cell.length_a   1.000
_cell.length_b   1.000
_cell.length_c   1.000
_cell.angle_alpha   90.00
_cell.angle_beta   90.00
_cell.angle_gamma   90.00
#
_symmetry.space_group_name_H-M   'P 1'
#
loop_
_entity.id
_entity.type
_entity.pdbx_description
1 polymer ?
#
loop_
_entity_poly.entity_id
_entity_poly.type
_entity_poly.pdbx_seq_one_letter_code
_entity_poly.pdbx_strand_id
1 'polypeptide(L)'
;MVFAHFLNIFRFGQKSASKLYSVADYLFTSVATPMAFLVSIVFWVLFTIDRELVFPKVLDMVIPVWVNHSIHTFNSLIAIVDMALVNHKFSSWTSSLKGTFTYLALYAVCLYGTYFQTGIWLYPVLKEMDWPMRFAFSLSNLFIAVFMFALTKGVHKVFWGSVAPEKTKRSGKQKKK
;
A
#
# COMPACT_ATOMS: atom_id res chain seq x y z
N MET A 1 21.24 18.23 36.32
CA MET A 1 21.27 16.84 35.81
C MET A 1 19.87 16.30 35.50
N VAL A 2 18.88 16.48 36.38
CA VAL A 2 17.49 16.00 36.19
C VAL A 2 16.77 16.64 34.99
N PHE A 3 16.91 17.95 34.77
CA PHE A 3 16.27 18.66 33.65
C PHE A 3 16.75 18.22 32.26
N ALA A 4 18.04 17.87 32.13
CA ALA A 4 18.60 17.30 30.89
C ALA A 4 18.08 15.88 30.63
N HIS A 5 17.75 15.13 31.68
CA HIS A 5 17.15 13.79 31.57
C HIS A 5 15.70 13.86 31.09
N PHE A 6 14.91 14.82 31.58
CA PHE A 6 13.55 15.08 31.09
C PHE A 6 13.55 15.53 29.62
N LEU A 7 14.43 16.47 29.25
CA LEU A 7 14.59 16.88 27.85
C LEU A 7 15.05 15.72 26.97
N ASN A 8 15.92 14.84 27.45
CA ASN A 8 16.31 13.64 26.70
C ASN A 8 15.19 12.62 26.55
N ILE A 9 14.31 12.43 27.54
CA ILE A 9 13.13 11.55 27.43
C ILE A 9 12.14 12.11 26.40
N PHE A 10 11.85 13.42 26.43
CA PHE A 10 11.03 14.07 25.41
C PHE A 10 11.68 14.03 24.03
N ARG A 11 13.00 14.20 23.93
CA ARG A 11 13.75 14.15 22.66
C ARG A 11 13.91 12.74 22.11
N PHE A 12 14.00 11.73 22.97
CA PHE A 12 13.98 10.30 22.61
C PHE A 12 12.58 9.89 22.18
N GLY A 13 11.54 10.36 22.89
CA GLY A 13 10.13 10.26 22.49
C GLY A 13 9.85 10.91 21.13
N GLN A 14 10.41 12.10 20.86
CA GLN A 14 10.28 12.78 19.57
C GLN A 14 11.08 12.12 18.43
N LYS A 15 12.28 11.59 18.70
CA LYS A 15 13.05 10.81 17.70
C LYS A 15 12.39 9.45 17.40
N SER A 16 11.84 8.81 18.41
CA SER A 16 11.06 7.57 18.25
C SER A 16 9.78 7.86 17.47
N ALA A 17 9.05 8.92 17.82
CA ALA A 17 7.87 9.38 17.11
C ALA A 17 8.18 9.72 15.64
N SER A 18 9.26 10.44 15.35
CA SER A 18 9.61 10.79 13.96
C SER A 18 9.99 9.57 13.11
N LYS A 19 10.64 8.56 13.70
CA LYS A 19 10.88 7.29 13.02
C LYS A 19 9.60 6.50 12.80
N LEU A 20 8.70 6.47 13.78
CA LEU A 20 7.38 5.84 13.65
C LEU A 20 6.54 6.52 12.56
N TYR A 21 6.51 7.85 12.50
CA TYR A 21 5.85 8.60 11.42
C TYR A 21 6.47 8.28 10.06
N SER A 22 7.80 8.20 9.95
CA SER A 22 8.45 7.84 8.69
C SER A 22 8.16 6.41 8.25
N VAL A 23 7.99 5.48 9.19
CA VAL A 23 7.60 4.09 8.89
C VAL A 23 6.11 4.04 8.51
N ALA A 24 5.26 4.76 9.24
CA ALA A 24 3.83 4.87 8.94
C ALA A 24 3.61 5.46 7.54
N ASP A 25 4.29 6.55 7.19
CA ASP A 25 4.25 7.15 5.85
C ASP A 25 4.73 6.16 4.78
N TYR A 26 5.81 5.43 5.05
CA TYR A 26 6.29 4.40 4.13
C TYR A 26 5.25 3.30 3.91
N LEU A 27 4.71 2.72 4.99
CA LEU A 27 3.70 1.66 4.92
C LEU A 27 2.44 2.16 4.22
N PHE A 28 1.98 3.36 4.58
CA PHE A 28 0.80 3.95 3.99
C PHE A 28 0.98 4.20 2.49
N THR A 29 2.02 4.94 2.10
CA THR A 29 2.22 5.34 0.70
C THR A 29 2.68 4.20 -0.21
N SER A 30 3.44 3.23 0.32
CA SER A 30 4.10 2.18 -0.49
C SER A 30 3.38 0.84 -0.45
N VAL A 31 2.51 0.62 0.54
CA VAL A 31 1.80 -0.66 0.73
C VAL A 31 0.30 -0.42 0.85
N ALA A 32 -0.17 0.22 1.91
CA ALA A 32 -1.61 0.30 2.21
C ALA A 32 -2.41 0.96 1.09
N THR A 33 -1.98 2.13 0.62
CA THR A 33 -2.70 2.89 -0.41
C THR A 33 -2.71 2.15 -1.76
N PRO A 34 -1.57 1.72 -2.35
CA PRO A 34 -1.58 0.92 -3.57
C PRO A 34 -2.44 -0.35 -3.48
N MET A 35 -2.42 -1.05 -2.33
CA MET A 35 -3.19 -2.28 -2.14
C MET A 35 -4.68 -2.01 -1.96
N ALA A 36 -5.07 -0.93 -1.28
CA ALA A 36 -6.47 -0.55 -1.15
C ALA A 36 -7.12 -0.32 -2.52
N PHE A 37 -6.42 0.40 -3.41
CA PHE A 37 -6.87 0.56 -4.79
C PHE A 37 -6.83 -0.74 -5.58
N LEU A 38 -5.77 -1.54 -5.47
CA LEU A 38 -5.68 -2.83 -6.15
C LEU A 38 -6.87 -3.73 -5.79
N VAL A 39 -7.13 -3.92 -4.49
CA VAL A 39 -8.23 -4.75 -4.00
C VAL A 39 -9.56 -4.22 -4.51
N SER A 40 -9.80 -2.90 -4.41
CA SER A 40 -11.03 -2.29 -4.93
C SER A 40 -11.22 -2.56 -6.43
N ILE A 41 -10.20 -2.27 -7.23
CA ILE A 41 -10.26 -2.39 -8.70
C ILE A 41 -10.47 -3.84 -9.11
N VAL A 42 -9.63 -4.75 -8.63
CA VAL A 42 -9.69 -6.17 -9.02
C VAL A 42 -11.00 -6.79 -8.56
N PHE A 43 -11.45 -6.49 -7.34
CA PHE A 43 -12.73 -6.99 -6.83
C PHE A 43 -13.88 -6.52 -7.72
N TRP A 44 -14.06 -5.22 -7.92
CA TRP A 44 -15.22 -4.70 -8.66
C TRP A 44 -15.19 -5.08 -10.14
N VAL A 45 -14.01 -5.12 -10.77
CA VAL A 45 -13.88 -5.62 -12.15
C VAL A 45 -14.36 -7.06 -12.24
N LEU A 46 -13.82 -7.96 -11.41
CA LEU A 46 -14.25 -9.37 -11.42
C LEU A 46 -15.73 -9.50 -11.05
N PHE A 47 -16.19 -8.77 -10.04
CA PHE A 47 -17.57 -8.80 -9.58
C PHE A 47 -18.57 -8.40 -10.67
N THR A 48 -18.23 -7.38 -11.48
CA THR A 48 -19.07 -6.92 -12.59
C THR A 48 -19.06 -7.86 -13.79
N ILE A 49 -17.94 -8.57 -14.04
CA ILE A 49 -17.85 -9.57 -15.11
C ILE A 49 -18.66 -10.81 -14.72
N ASP A 50 -18.31 -11.41 -13.57
CA ASP A 50 -19.04 -12.51 -12.95
C ASP A 50 -18.67 -12.56 -11.47
N ARG A 51 -19.63 -12.25 -10.60
CA ARG A 51 -19.43 -12.26 -9.15
C ARG A 51 -18.98 -13.60 -8.61
N GLU A 52 -19.30 -14.72 -9.24
CA GLU A 52 -18.88 -16.04 -8.77
C GLU A 52 -17.35 -16.21 -8.81
N LEU A 53 -16.62 -15.38 -9.56
CA LEU A 53 -15.16 -15.41 -9.65
C LEU A 53 -14.46 -14.89 -8.38
N VAL A 54 -15.11 -14.05 -7.58
CA VAL A 54 -14.48 -13.36 -6.43
C VAL A 54 -15.38 -13.31 -5.20
N PHE A 55 -16.70 -13.25 -5.37
CA PHE A 55 -17.69 -13.16 -4.29
C PHE A 55 -18.95 -14.00 -4.61
N PRO A 56 -18.85 -15.34 -4.52
CA PRO A 56 -19.96 -16.26 -4.77
C PRO A 56 -21.22 -15.94 -3.98
N LYS A 57 -22.40 -16.20 -4.53
CA LYS A 57 -23.70 -15.91 -3.88
C LYS A 57 -23.86 -16.56 -2.49
N VAL A 58 -23.20 -17.69 -2.25
CA VAL A 58 -23.21 -18.36 -0.93
C VAL A 58 -22.70 -17.45 0.19
N LEU A 59 -21.84 -16.48 -0.12
CA LEU A 59 -21.31 -15.53 0.85
C LEU A 59 -22.35 -14.49 1.30
N ASP A 60 -23.41 -14.25 0.53
CA ASP A 60 -24.47 -13.30 0.91
C ASP A 60 -25.21 -13.73 2.19
N MET A 61 -25.13 -15.03 2.56
CA MET A 61 -25.70 -15.56 3.79
C MET A 61 -24.94 -15.15 5.05
N VAL A 62 -23.67 -14.75 4.92
CA VAL A 62 -22.76 -14.48 6.05
C VAL A 62 -22.12 -13.10 5.99
N ILE A 63 -21.99 -12.51 4.80
CA ILE A 63 -21.38 -11.19 4.59
C ILE A 63 -22.46 -10.23 4.10
N PRO A 64 -22.94 -9.32 4.97
CA PRO A 64 -23.84 -8.25 4.58
C PRO A 64 -23.23 -7.32 3.52
N VAL A 65 -24.08 -6.72 2.69
CA VAL A 65 -23.68 -5.79 1.63
C VAL A 65 -22.80 -4.65 2.13
N TRP A 66 -23.09 -4.10 3.32
CA TRP A 66 -22.27 -3.02 3.89
C TRP A 66 -20.86 -3.48 4.27
N VAL A 67 -20.69 -4.74 4.72
CA VAL A 67 -19.37 -5.33 4.99
C VAL A 67 -18.59 -5.48 3.69
N ASN A 68 -19.26 -5.97 2.63
CA ASN A 68 -18.67 -6.08 1.31
C ASN A 68 -18.12 -4.73 0.80
N HIS A 69 -18.91 -3.65 0.91
CA HIS A 69 -18.43 -2.31 0.57
C HIS A 69 -17.33 -1.81 1.51
N SER A 70 -17.37 -2.15 2.80
CA SER A 70 -16.33 -1.75 3.75
C SER A 70 -14.97 -2.30 3.36
N ILE A 71 -14.92 -3.57 2.94
CA ILE A 71 -13.65 -4.25 2.61
C ILE A 71 -13.22 -4.08 1.15
N HIS A 72 -14.12 -3.69 0.23
CA HIS A 72 -13.81 -3.56 -1.21
C HIS A 72 -14.03 -2.17 -1.84
N THR A 73 -14.63 -1.21 -1.12
CA THR A 73 -14.80 0.18 -1.60
C THR A 73 -14.22 1.17 -0.61
N PHE A 74 -14.58 1.07 0.67
CA PHE A 74 -14.19 2.08 1.65
C PHE A 74 -12.70 2.07 1.95
N ASN A 75 -12.00 0.95 1.74
CA ASN A 75 -10.55 0.90 1.88
C ASN A 75 -9.82 1.96 1.03
N SER A 76 -10.23 2.15 -0.23
CA SER A 76 -9.60 3.10 -1.17
C SER A 76 -10.13 4.51 -0.95
N LEU A 77 -11.42 4.67 -0.62
CA LEU A 77 -11.97 5.96 -0.25
C LEU A 77 -11.30 6.54 1.00
N ILE A 78 -11.09 5.72 2.03
CA ILE A 78 -10.38 6.13 3.26
C ILE A 78 -8.95 6.53 2.92
N ALA A 79 -8.25 5.78 2.05
CA ALA A 79 -6.90 6.16 1.61
C ALA A 79 -6.88 7.51 0.87
N ILE A 80 -7.89 7.83 0.05
CA ILE A 80 -8.03 9.13 -0.60
C ILE A 80 -8.24 10.24 0.43
N VAL A 81 -9.17 10.03 1.37
CA VAL A 81 -9.47 11.01 2.42
C VAL A 81 -8.23 11.26 3.28
N ASP A 82 -7.51 10.22 3.68
CA ASP A 82 -6.29 10.33 4.48
C ASP A 82 -5.22 11.14 3.71
N MET A 83 -4.95 10.82 2.44
CA MET A 83 -4.03 11.62 1.61
C MET A 83 -4.46 13.08 1.41
N ALA A 84 -5.75 13.37 1.42
CA ALA A 84 -6.26 14.74 1.32
C ALA A 84 -6.13 15.53 2.64
N LEU A 85 -6.11 14.83 3.78
CA LEU A 85 -6.01 15.43 5.12
C LEU A 85 -4.57 15.47 5.65
N VAL A 86 -3.72 14.53 5.21
CA VAL A 86 -2.37 14.31 5.72
C VAL A 86 -1.33 14.47 4.62
N ASN A 87 -0.38 15.38 4.83
CA ASN A 87 0.76 15.55 3.93
C ASN A 87 1.84 14.48 4.19
N HIS A 88 1.60 13.26 3.68
CA HIS A 88 2.55 12.15 3.81
C HIS A 88 3.87 12.40 3.09
N LYS A 89 4.96 11.93 3.69
CA LYS A 89 6.26 11.87 3.03
C LYS A 89 6.37 10.62 2.16
N PHE A 90 6.14 10.78 0.86
CA PHE A 90 6.36 9.71 -0.11
C PHE A 90 7.83 9.26 -0.12
N SER A 91 8.04 7.94 -0.07
CA SER A 91 9.38 7.36 -0.20
C SER A 91 9.89 7.42 -1.65
N SER A 92 11.18 7.06 -1.83
CA SER A 92 11.77 6.99 -3.17
C SER A 92 11.10 5.89 -4.00
N TRP A 93 11.09 6.06 -5.32
CA TRP A 93 10.44 5.10 -6.24
C TRP A 93 10.91 3.66 -6.00
N THR A 94 12.23 3.47 -5.90
CA THR A 94 12.83 2.15 -5.65
C THR A 94 12.47 1.57 -4.28
N SER A 95 12.35 2.41 -3.25
CA SER A 95 11.93 1.97 -1.92
C SER A 95 10.48 1.53 -1.93
N SER A 96 9.59 2.31 -2.55
CA SER A 96 8.17 1.97 -2.62
C SER A 96 7.94 0.69 -3.43
N LEU A 97 8.61 0.54 -4.58
CA LEU A 97 8.53 -0.67 -5.39
C LEU A 97 8.94 -1.92 -4.62
N LYS A 98 10.01 -1.84 -3.81
CA LYS A 98 10.41 -2.95 -2.94
C LYS A 98 9.29 -3.29 -1.95
N GLY A 99 8.71 -2.31 -1.28
CA GLY A 99 7.59 -2.52 -0.36
C GLY A 99 6.38 -3.17 -1.02
N THR A 100 5.94 -2.62 -2.16
CA THR A 100 4.83 -3.14 -2.96
C THR A 100 5.10 -4.58 -3.41
N PHE A 101 6.28 -4.85 -3.97
CA PHE A 101 6.67 -6.19 -4.42
C PHE A 101 6.74 -7.19 -3.27
N THR A 102 7.38 -6.82 -2.16
CA THR A 102 7.49 -7.68 -0.97
C THR A 102 6.09 -8.05 -0.45
N TYR A 103 5.18 -7.09 -0.34
CA TYR A 103 3.81 -7.37 0.10
C TYR A 103 3.10 -8.36 -0.84
N LEU A 104 3.12 -8.11 -2.15
CA LEU A 104 2.48 -8.98 -3.13
C LEU A 104 3.13 -10.37 -3.20
N ALA A 105 4.45 -10.47 -3.05
CA ALA A 105 5.16 -11.73 -3.01
C ALA A 105 4.78 -12.55 -1.76
N LEU A 106 4.71 -11.91 -0.58
CA LEU A 106 4.25 -12.56 0.65
C LEU A 106 2.80 -13.04 0.50
N TYR A 107 1.93 -12.21 -0.07
CA TYR A 107 0.55 -12.59 -0.33
C TYR A 107 0.44 -13.74 -1.33
N ALA A 108 1.25 -13.73 -2.40
CA ALA A 108 1.32 -14.84 -3.35
C ALA A 108 1.77 -16.13 -2.68
N VAL A 109 2.77 -16.08 -1.80
CA VAL A 109 3.19 -17.24 -0.99
C VAL A 109 2.03 -17.77 -0.15
N CYS A 110 1.26 -16.91 0.52
CA CYS A 110 0.08 -17.33 1.27
C CYS A 110 -0.98 -17.96 0.36
N LEU A 111 -1.27 -17.33 -0.78
CA LEU A 111 -2.28 -17.76 -1.73
C LEU A 111 -1.96 -19.12 -2.35
N TYR A 112 -0.77 -19.27 -2.95
CA TYR A 112 -0.32 -20.51 -3.57
C TYR A 112 0.02 -21.58 -2.53
N GLY A 113 0.60 -21.20 -1.39
CA GLY A 113 0.87 -22.12 -0.28
C GLY A 113 -0.40 -22.77 0.25
N THR A 114 -1.48 -21.99 0.42
CA THR A 114 -2.79 -22.53 0.82
C THR A 114 -3.32 -23.53 -0.20
N TYR A 115 -3.20 -23.23 -1.50
CA TYR A 115 -3.59 -24.16 -2.55
C TYR A 115 -2.78 -25.46 -2.53
N PHE A 116 -1.45 -25.37 -2.43
CA PHE A 116 -0.60 -26.58 -2.38
C PHE A 116 -0.81 -27.41 -1.11
N GLN A 117 -1.25 -26.79 -0.01
CA GLN A 117 -1.56 -27.49 1.22
C GLN A 117 -2.96 -28.14 1.22
N THR A 118 -3.96 -27.48 0.64
CA THR A 118 -5.38 -27.87 0.77
C THR A 118 -6.00 -28.43 -0.51
N GLY A 119 -5.39 -28.17 -1.66
CA GLY A 119 -5.97 -28.43 -2.98
C GLY A 119 -7.08 -27.44 -3.38
N ILE A 120 -7.35 -26.41 -2.57
CA ILE A 120 -8.46 -25.46 -2.76
C ILE A 120 -7.90 -24.07 -3.08
N TRP A 121 -8.41 -23.46 -4.17
CA TRP A 121 -8.10 -22.08 -4.51
C TRP A 121 -8.87 -21.12 -3.60
N LEU A 122 -8.16 -20.14 -3.02
CA LEU A 122 -8.78 -19.12 -2.17
C LEU A 122 -9.78 -18.24 -2.92
N TYR A 123 -9.52 -17.98 -4.21
CA TYR A 123 -10.40 -17.24 -5.09
C TYR A 123 -10.83 -18.11 -6.27
N PRO A 124 -12.14 -18.23 -6.56
CA PRO A 124 -12.64 -19.03 -7.68
C PRO A 124 -12.02 -18.67 -9.03
N VAL A 125 -11.72 -17.40 -9.28
CA VAL A 125 -11.03 -16.93 -10.51
C VAL A 125 -9.75 -17.72 -10.83
N LEU A 126 -9.00 -18.16 -9.82
CA LEU A 126 -7.75 -18.91 -10.01
C LEU A 126 -7.98 -20.36 -10.40
N LYS A 127 -9.16 -20.91 -10.07
CA LYS A 127 -9.59 -22.25 -10.49
C LYS A 127 -9.85 -22.30 -11.99
N GLU A 128 -10.44 -21.24 -12.53
CA GLU A 128 -10.80 -21.11 -13.95
C GLU A 128 -9.59 -20.82 -14.86
N MET A 129 -8.45 -20.44 -14.28
CA MET A 129 -7.22 -20.12 -15.01
C MET A 129 -6.26 -21.31 -15.09
N ASP A 130 -5.56 -21.45 -16.20
CA ASP A 130 -4.37 -22.32 -16.26
C ASP A 130 -3.15 -21.64 -15.58
N TRP A 131 -2.02 -22.36 -15.50
CA TRP A 131 -0.82 -21.81 -14.86
C TRP A 131 -0.27 -20.53 -15.53
N PRO A 132 -0.10 -20.47 -16.87
CA PRO A 132 0.28 -19.23 -17.54
C PRO A 132 -0.64 -18.05 -17.21
N MET A 133 -1.96 -18.25 -17.21
CA MET A 133 -2.93 -17.22 -16.85
C MET A 133 -2.81 -16.79 -15.39
N ARG A 134 -2.54 -17.71 -14.45
CA ARG A 134 -2.30 -17.37 -13.04
C ARG A 134 -1.04 -16.50 -12.86
N PHE A 135 0.03 -16.79 -13.61
CA PHE A 135 1.23 -15.94 -13.60
C PHE A 135 0.95 -14.57 -14.22
N ALA A 136 0.25 -14.52 -15.35
CA ALA A 136 -0.16 -13.27 -15.99
C ALA A 136 -1.07 -12.44 -15.08
N PHE A 137 -2.01 -13.07 -14.37
CA PHE A 137 -2.86 -12.44 -13.38
C PHE A 137 -2.05 -11.88 -12.20
N SER A 138 -1.09 -12.64 -11.67
CA SER A 138 -0.21 -12.13 -10.60
C SER A 138 0.62 -10.93 -11.06
N LEU A 139 1.11 -10.95 -12.31
CA LEU A 139 1.87 -9.85 -12.89
C LEU A 139 0.99 -8.61 -13.14
N SER A 140 -0.26 -8.79 -13.58
CA SER A 140 -1.19 -7.67 -13.76
C SER A 140 -1.54 -7.00 -12.44
N ASN A 141 -1.69 -7.77 -11.35
CA ASN A 141 -1.88 -7.22 -10.01
C ASN A 141 -0.68 -6.36 -9.57
N LEU A 142 0.56 -6.82 -9.82
CA LEU A 142 1.76 -6.02 -9.56
C LEU A 142 1.76 -4.73 -10.39
N PHE A 143 1.43 -4.81 -11.68
CA PHE A 143 1.36 -3.65 -12.55
C PHE A 143 0.34 -2.61 -12.05
N ILE A 144 -0.87 -3.06 -11.69
CA ILE A 144 -1.92 -2.19 -11.16
C ILE A 144 -1.45 -1.53 -9.85
N ALA A 145 -0.84 -2.28 -8.93
CA ALA A 145 -0.33 -1.71 -7.68
C ALA A 145 0.75 -0.63 -7.92
N VAL A 146 1.70 -0.89 -8.82
CA VAL A 146 2.74 0.08 -9.18
C VAL A 146 2.15 1.30 -9.86
N PHE A 147 1.17 1.11 -10.75
CA PHE A 147 0.46 2.20 -11.39
C PHE A 147 -0.31 3.05 -10.37
N MET A 148 -0.99 2.43 -9.40
CA MET A 148 -1.71 3.12 -8.34
C MET A 148 -0.75 3.89 -7.41
N PHE A 149 0.42 3.33 -7.08
CA PHE A 149 1.47 4.08 -6.39
C PHE A 149 1.89 5.33 -7.18
N ALA A 150 2.12 5.20 -8.49
CA ALA A 150 2.52 6.30 -9.34
C ALA A 150 1.45 7.40 -9.39
N LEU A 151 0.19 6.99 -9.58
CA LEU A 151 -0.97 7.86 -9.66
C LEU A 151 -1.16 8.62 -8.36
N THR A 152 -1.18 7.92 -7.23
CA THR A 152 -1.37 8.52 -5.90
C THR A 152 -0.23 9.46 -5.53
N LYS A 153 1.01 9.14 -5.90
CA LYS A 153 2.16 10.05 -5.77
C LYS A 153 2.01 11.31 -6.64
N GLY A 154 1.46 11.18 -7.85
CA GLY A 154 1.14 12.30 -8.72
C GLY A 154 0.05 13.20 -8.14
N VAL A 155 -1.06 12.60 -7.72
CA VAL A 155 -2.19 13.27 -7.07
C VAL A 155 -1.74 14.00 -5.80
N HIS A 156 -0.92 13.35 -4.96
CA HIS A 156 -0.38 13.97 -3.75
C HIS A 156 0.42 15.24 -4.04
N LYS A 157 1.23 15.25 -5.10
CA LYS A 157 1.98 16.44 -5.53
C LYS A 157 1.07 17.57 -5.99
N VAL A 158 -0.11 17.26 -6.54
CA VAL A 158 -1.11 18.27 -6.93
C VAL A 158 -1.77 18.89 -5.70
N PHE A 159 -2.14 18.08 -4.70
CA PHE A 159 -2.77 18.57 -3.47
C PHE A 159 -1.83 19.40 -2.59
N TRP A 160 -0.58 18.95 -2.41
CA TRP A 160 0.34 19.52 -1.43
C TRP A 160 1.52 20.28 -2.03
N GLY A 161 1.60 20.36 -3.36
CA GLY A 161 2.70 20.98 -4.09
C GLY A 161 3.98 20.11 -4.10
N SER A 162 4.92 20.44 -4.99
CA SER A 162 6.24 19.83 -4.95
C SER A 162 7.06 20.51 -3.85
N VAL A 163 7.32 19.82 -2.73
CA VAL A 163 8.32 20.28 -1.76
C VAL A 163 9.66 20.36 -2.49
N ALA A 164 10.11 21.57 -2.81
CA ALA A 164 11.42 21.78 -3.42
C ALA A 164 12.47 21.18 -2.48
N PRO A 165 13.44 20.40 -3.00
CA PRO A 165 14.51 19.90 -2.15
C PRO A 165 15.25 21.12 -1.59
N GLU A 166 15.26 21.25 -0.26
CA GLU A 166 16.05 22.26 0.44
C GLU A 166 17.50 22.09 -0.03
N LYS A 167 18.00 23.06 -0.82
CA LYS A 167 19.38 23.07 -1.28
C LYS A 167 20.24 23.11 -0.04
N THR A 168 20.83 21.97 0.34
CA THR A 168 21.85 21.91 1.38
C THR A 168 22.93 22.91 0.98
N LYS A 169 22.99 24.06 1.65
CA LYS A 169 24.13 24.98 1.53
C LYS A 169 25.34 24.18 2.00
N ARG A 170 26.13 23.66 1.04
CA ARG A 170 27.47 23.17 1.32
C ARG A 170 28.25 24.34 1.90
N SER A 171 28.39 24.36 3.22
CA SER A 171 29.30 25.24 3.93
C SER A 171 30.69 25.07 3.29
N GLY A 172 31.21 26.16 2.73
CA GLY A 172 32.47 26.17 2.02
C GLY A 172 33.61 25.74 2.96
N LYS A 173 34.38 24.73 2.55
CA LYS A 173 35.70 24.48 3.11
C LYS A 173 36.56 25.72 2.84
N GLN A 174 36.76 26.56 3.85
CA GLN A 174 37.79 27.58 3.85
C GLN A 174 39.15 26.86 3.81
N LYS A 175 39.86 26.99 2.68
CA LYS A 175 41.28 26.66 2.56
C LYS A 175 42.06 27.57 3.50
N LYS A 176 42.73 27.01 4.52
CA LYS A 176 43.84 27.69 5.19
C LYS A 176 45.07 27.58 4.28
N LYS A 177 45.60 28.74 3.90
CA LYS A 177 47.00 28.89 3.46
C LYS A 177 47.90 28.85 4.68
#